data_AF-A0A7V5L2R9-F1
#
_entry.id   AF-A0A7V5L2R9-F1
#
_cell.length_a   1.000
_cell.length_b   1.000
_cell.length_c   1.000
_cell.angle_alpha   90.00
_cell.angle_beta   90.00
_cell.angle_gamma   90.00
#
_symmetry.space_group_name_H-M   'P 1'
#
loop_
_entity.id
_entity.type
_entity.pdbx_description
1 polymer ?
#
loop_
_entity_poly.entity_id
_entity_poly.type
_entity_poly.pdbx_seq_one_letter_code
_entity_poly.pdbx_strand_id
1 'polypeptide(L)'
;IFLIGNLASGKTTLTAQIAKSKGVDGEVTSPTFSLQQCYDKDLYHYDLYRIQNHEFMELGLFEEFDKDGWHMVEWGSDELKKFLLDAGYNVFSVTITPFENQRKYEIEKN
;
A
#
# COMPACT_ATOMS: atom_id res chain seq x y z
N ILE A 1 -4.42 1.00 -3.28
CA ILE A 1 -4.48 2.08 -2.27
C ILE A 1 -3.05 2.50 -1.95
N PHE A 2 -2.66 3.72 -2.32
CA PHE A 2 -1.35 4.28 -2.03
C PHE A 2 -1.37 4.95 -0.65
N LEU A 3 -0.49 4.53 0.24
CA LEU A 3 -0.30 5.12 1.56
C LEU A 3 0.84 6.14 1.48
N ILE A 4 0.48 7.42 1.61
CA ILE A 4 1.39 8.54 1.45
C ILE A 4 1.66 9.14 2.83
N GLY A 5 2.93 9.31 3.17
CA GLY A 5 3.32 9.93 4.43
C GLY A 5 4.78 9.63 4.76
N ASN A 6 5.37 10.47 5.62
CA ASN A 6 6.76 10.37 6.03
C ASN A 6 7.08 9.03 6.73
N LEU A 7 8.37 8.77 6.98
CA LEU A 7 8.78 7.67 7.86
C LEU A 7 8.09 7.83 9.23
N ALA A 8 7.64 6.71 9.81
CA ALA A 8 6.87 6.68 11.08
C ALA A 8 5.54 7.48 11.09
N SER A 9 4.98 7.79 9.91
CA SER A 9 3.63 8.39 9.80
C SER A 9 2.51 7.47 10.28
N GLY A 10 2.70 6.14 10.22
CA GLY A 10 1.70 5.14 10.61
C GLY A 10 1.10 4.36 9.44
N LYS A 11 1.73 4.38 8.26
CA LYS A 11 1.29 3.62 7.07
C LYS A 11 1.06 2.12 7.38
N THR A 12 2.08 1.43 7.86
CA THR A 12 1.97 0.02 8.27
C THR A 12 0.94 -0.19 9.39
N THR A 13 0.84 0.75 10.34
CA THR A 13 -0.17 0.69 11.41
C THR A 13 -1.59 0.75 10.85
N LEU A 14 -1.84 1.59 9.83
CA LEU A 14 -3.13 1.64 9.14
C LEU A 14 -3.42 0.32 8.42
N THR A 15 -2.44 -0.23 7.69
CA THR A 15 -2.59 -1.55 7.05
C THR A 15 -2.94 -2.64 8.05
N ALA A 16 -2.28 -2.66 9.21
CA ALA A 16 -2.55 -3.63 10.27
C ALA A 16 -3.98 -3.51 10.83
N GLN A 17 -4.50 -2.29 11.02
CA GLN A 17 -5.88 -2.10 11.47
C GLN A 17 -6.90 -2.51 10.40
N ILE A 18 -6.60 -2.29 9.11
CA ILE A 18 -7.44 -2.76 8.00
C ILE A 18 -7.44 -4.30 7.92
N ALA A 19 -6.28 -4.93 8.07
CA ALA A 19 -6.18 -6.38 8.11
C ALA A 19 -7.01 -6.97 9.26
N LYS A 20 -6.87 -6.39 10.45
CA LYS A 20 -7.62 -6.80 11.63
C LYS A 20 -9.13 -6.64 11.43
N SER A 21 -9.59 -5.56 10.81
CA SER A 21 -11.03 -5.36 10.53
C SER A 21 -11.58 -6.35 9.50
N LYS A 22 -10.72 -6.93 8.66
CA LYS A 22 -11.03 -8.02 7.72
C LYS A 22 -10.92 -9.42 8.34
N GLY A 23 -10.55 -9.54 9.62
CA GLY A 23 -10.47 -10.83 10.33
C GLY A 23 -9.13 -11.55 10.21
N VAL A 24 -8.05 -10.84 9.84
CA VAL A 24 -6.69 -11.41 9.86
C VAL A 24 -6.23 -11.56 11.32
N ASP A 25 -6.00 -12.80 11.75
CA ASP A 25 -5.61 -13.15 13.13
C ASP A 25 -4.08 -13.11 13.39
N GLY A 26 -3.29 -12.64 12.41
CA GLY A 26 -1.82 -12.58 12.47
C GLY A 26 -1.23 -11.18 12.67
N GLU A 27 0.06 -11.14 12.98
CA GLU A 27 0.81 -9.88 13.03
C GLU A 27 1.03 -9.32 11.61
N VAL A 28 0.70 -8.06 11.42
CA VAL A 28 0.96 -7.31 10.19
C VAL A 28 2.17 -6.41 10.41
N THR A 29 3.23 -6.69 9.66
CA THR A 29 4.49 -5.95 9.73
C THR A 29 4.89 -5.49 8.34
N SER A 30 5.68 -4.41 8.23
CA SER A 30 6.10 -3.94 6.91
C SER A 30 6.91 -5.04 6.20
N PRO A 31 6.59 -5.39 4.94
CA PRO A 31 7.34 -6.35 4.14
C PRO A 31 8.64 -5.74 3.59
N THR A 32 9.39 -4.98 4.40
CA THR A 32 10.58 -4.22 3.98
C THR A 32 11.64 -5.07 3.27
N PHE A 33 11.67 -6.39 3.53
CA PHE A 33 12.62 -7.34 2.94
C PHE A 33 12.00 -8.28 1.90
N SER A 34 10.68 -8.42 1.86
CA SER A 34 9.99 -9.37 0.97
C SER A 34 9.24 -8.72 -0.18
N LEU A 35 9.33 -7.38 -0.34
CA LEU A 35 8.59 -6.53 -1.30
C LEU A 35 7.07 -6.49 -1.02
N GLN A 36 6.50 -7.67 -0.81
CA GLN A 36 5.10 -7.93 -0.57
C GLN A 36 4.91 -8.87 0.64
N GLN A 37 3.81 -8.69 1.35
CA GLN A 37 3.16 -9.73 2.15
C GLN A 37 1.70 -9.86 1.74
N CYS A 38 1.18 -11.08 1.76
CA CYS A 38 -0.24 -11.35 1.61
C CYS A 38 -0.79 -11.74 2.98
N TYR A 39 -1.88 -11.08 3.38
CA TYR A 39 -2.59 -11.37 4.60
C TYR A 39 -3.95 -11.96 4.25
N ASP A 40 -4.16 -13.22 4.63
CA ASP A 40 -5.32 -14.01 4.19
C ASP A 40 -5.42 -14.04 2.64
N LYS A 41 -6.63 -13.96 2.08
CA LYS A 41 -6.90 -14.16 0.65
C LYS A 41 -7.03 -12.87 -0.18
N ASP A 42 -7.27 -11.72 0.44
CA ASP A 42 -7.69 -10.50 -0.28
C ASP A 42 -7.05 -9.21 0.25
N LEU A 43 -5.92 -9.29 0.97
CA LEU A 43 -5.16 -8.13 1.41
C LEU A 43 -3.67 -8.30 1.10
N TYR A 44 -3.20 -7.47 0.18
CA TYR A 44 -1.81 -7.46 -0.27
C TYR A 44 -1.15 -6.19 0.22
N HIS A 45 -0.03 -6.31 0.91
CA HIS A 45 0.73 -5.18 1.43
C HIS A 45 2.08 -5.13 0.73
N TYR A 46 2.40 -3.97 0.15
CA TYR A 46 3.65 -3.70 -0.54
C TYR A 46 4.39 -2.58 0.18
N ASP A 47 5.70 -2.77 0.38
CA ASP A 47 6.59 -1.70 0.83
C ASP A 47 7.69 -1.50 -0.21
N LEU A 48 7.52 -0.45 -1.01
CA LEU A 48 8.38 -0.16 -2.16
C LEU A 48 9.52 0.80 -1.81
N TYR A 49 9.78 1.07 -0.51
CA TYR A 49 10.79 2.05 -0.08
C TYR A 49 12.19 1.82 -0.66
N ARG A 50 12.53 0.57 -0.97
CA ARG A 50 13.86 0.16 -1.49
C ARG A 50 13.90 -0.05 -2.99
N ILE A 51 12.76 -0.03 -3.66
CA ILE A 51 12.65 -0.34 -5.09
C ILE A 51 12.81 0.93 -5.89
N GLN A 52 13.63 0.89 -6.93
CA GLN A 52 13.73 2.01 -7.86
C GLN A 52 12.60 1.99 -8.88
N ASN A 53 12.18 3.16 -9.36
CA ASN A 53 11.03 3.33 -10.26
C ASN A 53 11.09 2.45 -11.53
N HIS A 54 12.25 2.00 -12.00
CA HIS A 54 12.31 1.11 -13.16
C HIS A 54 12.12 -0.38 -12.83
N GLU A 55 12.36 -0.79 -11.58
CA GLU A 55 12.37 -2.21 -11.20
C GLU A 55 10.95 -2.77 -11.03
N PHE A 56 9.95 -1.93 -10.70
CA PHE A 56 8.59 -2.42 -10.44
C PHE A 56 7.94 -3.08 -11.67
N MET A 57 8.28 -2.62 -12.88
CA MET A 57 7.80 -3.21 -14.13
C MET A 57 8.41 -4.60 -14.38
N GLU A 58 9.62 -4.85 -13.88
CA GLU A 58 10.34 -6.10 -14.07
C GLU A 58 10.00 -7.15 -13.00
N LEU A 59 9.48 -6.73 -11.85
CA LEU A 59 9.21 -7.58 -10.69
C LEU A 59 7.91 -8.40 -10.78
N GLY A 60 7.19 -8.38 -11.91
CA GLY A 60 5.92 -9.10 -12.06
C GLY A 60 4.79 -8.55 -11.19
N LEU A 61 4.94 -7.34 -10.64
CA LEU A 61 3.93 -6.72 -9.76
C LEU A 61 2.57 -6.54 -10.43
N PHE A 62 2.52 -6.47 -11.76
CA PHE A 62 1.26 -6.39 -12.50
C PHE A 62 0.36 -7.60 -12.26
N GLU A 63 0.92 -8.81 -12.34
CA GLU A 63 0.20 -10.06 -12.07
C GLU A 63 -0.30 -10.12 -10.62
N GLU A 64 0.42 -9.47 -9.71
CA GLU A 64 -0.01 -9.34 -8.32
C GLU A 64 -1.18 -8.36 -8.18
N PHE A 65 -1.16 -7.20 -8.86
CA PHE A 65 -2.26 -6.23 -8.83
C PHE A 65 -3.55 -6.70 -9.52
N ASP A 66 -3.46 -7.72 -10.38
CA ASP A 66 -4.62 -8.39 -10.99
C ASP A 66 -5.38 -9.29 -10.02
N LYS A 67 -4.81 -9.61 -8.85
CA LYS A 67 -5.50 -10.42 -7.86
C LYS A 67 -6.65 -9.63 -7.23
N ASP A 68 -7.77 -10.30 -7.02
CA ASP A 68 -8.91 -9.68 -6.36
C ASP A 68 -8.59 -9.35 -4.90
N GLY A 69 -8.65 -8.07 -4.54
CA GLY A 69 -8.46 -7.67 -3.14
C GLY A 69 -8.05 -6.22 -2.94
N TRP A 70 -7.59 -5.95 -1.73
CA TRP A 70 -7.09 -4.67 -1.29
C TRP A 70 -5.57 -4.66 -1.42
N HIS A 71 -5.05 -3.83 -2.30
CA HIS A 71 -3.60 -3.62 -2.45
C HIS A 71 -3.20 -2.37 -1.68
N MET A 72 -2.50 -2.54 -0.57
CA MET A 72 -1.97 -1.49 0.29
C MET A 72 -0.52 -1.22 -0.09
N VAL A 73 -0.26 -0.09 -0.75
CA VAL A 73 1.06 0.23 -1.32
C VAL A 73 1.70 1.36 -0.52
N GLU A 74 2.74 1.04 0.23
CA GLU A 74 3.61 2.05 0.85
C GLU A 74 4.72 2.45 -0.12
N TRP A 75 5.05 3.74 -0.14
CA TRP A 75 6.17 4.30 -0.92
C TRP A 75 6.08 4.02 -2.43
N GLY A 76 4.87 3.81 -2.96
CA GLY A 76 4.67 3.66 -4.40
C GLY A 76 4.92 4.96 -5.17
N SER A 77 5.54 4.83 -6.34
CA SER A 77 5.87 5.97 -7.20
C SER A 77 4.63 6.53 -7.92
N ASP A 78 4.73 7.77 -8.38
CA ASP A 78 3.68 8.39 -9.20
C ASP A 78 3.56 7.70 -10.56
N GLU A 79 4.64 7.17 -11.11
CA GLU A 79 4.62 6.39 -12.36
C GLU A 79 3.81 5.09 -12.20
N LEU A 80 4.02 4.34 -11.11
CA LEU A 80 3.24 3.14 -10.82
C LEU A 80 1.76 3.48 -10.64
N LYS A 81 1.47 4.54 -9.88
CA LYS A 81 0.10 5.00 -9.65
C LYS A 81 -0.60 5.37 -10.96
N LYS A 82 0.08 6.13 -11.81
CA LYS A 82 -0.43 6.52 -13.13
C LYS A 82 -0.65 5.30 -14.01
N PHE A 83 0.29 4.37 -14.04
CA PHE A 83 0.17 3.13 -14.80
C PHE A 83 -1.06 2.32 -14.38
N LEU A 84 -1.31 2.17 -13.07
CA LEU A 84 -2.51 1.48 -12.57
C LEU A 84 -3.81 2.22 -12.91
N LEU A 85 -3.81 3.56 -12.90
CA LEU A 85 -4.95 4.34 -13.35
C LEU A 85 -5.23 4.14 -14.84
N ASP A 86 -4.19 4.24 -15.67
CA ASP A 86 -4.27 4.06 -17.13
C ASP A 86 -4.72 2.63 -17.49
N ALA A 87 -4.38 1.64 -16.68
CA ALA A 87 -4.83 0.25 -16.82
C ALA A 87 -6.27 -0.01 -16.31
N GLY A 88 -6.93 0.99 -15.69
CA GLY A 88 -8.33 0.91 -15.29
C GLY A 88 -8.59 0.38 -13.87
N TYR A 89 -7.56 0.27 -13.02
CA TYR A 89 -7.74 -0.14 -11.63
C TYR A 89 -8.39 0.97 -10.79
N ASN A 90 -9.10 0.59 -9.73
CA ASN A 90 -9.63 1.53 -8.75
C ASN A 90 -8.51 2.00 -7.80
N VAL A 91 -7.94 3.18 -8.07
CA VAL A 91 -6.81 3.70 -7.30
C VAL A 91 -7.24 4.79 -6.31
N PHE A 92 -6.92 4.58 -5.05
CA PHE A 92 -7.11 5.58 -3.97
C PHE A 92 -5.77 5.94 -3.36
N SER A 93 -5.66 7.18 -2.89
CA SER A 93 -4.54 7.70 -2.11
C SER A 93 -5.01 8.02 -0.70
N VAL A 94 -4.25 7.60 0.31
CA VAL A 94 -4.46 7.98 1.71
C VAL A 94 -3.22 8.71 2.20
N THR A 95 -3.36 10.02 2.39
CA THR A 95 -2.28 10.87 2.91
C THR A 95 -2.38 10.95 4.43
N ILE A 96 -1.30 10.57 5.12
CA ILE A 96 -1.18 10.51 6.57
C ILE A 96 -0.24 11.62 7.04
N THR A 97 -0.78 12.60 7.77
CA THR A 97 -0.01 13.72 8.30
C THR A 97 -0.12 13.82 9.83
N PRO A 98 0.92 14.31 10.53
CA PRO A 98 0.83 14.64 11.95
C PRO A 98 -0.23 15.71 12.18
N PHE A 99 -1.06 15.53 13.22
CA PHE A 99 -2.03 16.53 13.65
C PHE A 99 -2.13 16.52 15.17
N GLU A 100 -1.44 17.47 15.82
CA GLU A 100 -1.29 17.51 17.28
C GLU A 100 -0.82 16.16 17.85
N ASN A 101 -1.59 15.56 18.77
CA ASN A 101 -1.33 14.24 19.36
C ASN A 101 -1.98 13.08 18.56
N GLN A 102 -2.38 13.33 17.32
CA GLN A 102 -3.11 12.40 16.45
C GLN A 102 -2.47 12.32 15.05
N ARG A 103 -3.18 11.64 14.15
CA ARG A 103 -2.89 11.61 12.71
C ARG A 103 -4.14 12.07 11.97
N LYS A 104 -3.94 12.89 10.94
CA LYS A 104 -4.97 13.22 9.97
C LYS A 104 -4.82 12.30 8.77
N TYR A 105 -5.94 11.73 8.33
CA TYR A 105 -6.02 10.89 7.14
C TYR A 105 -6.86 11.60 6.09
N GLU A 106 -6.29 11.86 4.93
CA GLU A 106 -6.99 12.46 3.79
C GLU A 106 -7.09 11.41 2.68
N ILE A 107 -8.31 11.13 2.24
CA ILE A 107 -8.58 10.08 1.25
C ILE A 107 -8.98 10.75 -0.06
N GLU A 108 -8.29 10.37 -1.13
CA GLU A 108 -8.56 10.84 -2.48
C GLU A 108 -8.80 9.63 -3.40
N LYS A 109 -9.84 9.71 -4.22
CA LYS A 109 -10.01 8.80 -5.36
C LYS A 109 -9.27 9.43 -6.54
N ASN A 110 -8.28 8.73 -7.07
CA ASN A 110 -7.46 9.20 -8.19
C ASN A 110 -8.12 8.82 -9.52
#